data_AF-A0A1Y1S6A3-F1
#
_entry.id   AF-A0A1Y1S6A3-F1
#
_cell.length_a   1.000
_cell.length_b   1.000
_cell.length_c   1.000
_cell.angle_alpha   90.00
_cell.angle_beta   90.00
_cell.angle_gamma   90.00
#
_symmetry.space_group_name_H-M   'P 1'
#
loop_
_entity.id
_entity.type
_entity.pdbx_description
1 polymer ?
#
loop_
_entity_poly.entity_id
_entity_poly.type
_entity_poly.pdbx_seq_one_letter_code
_entity_poly.pdbx_strand_id
1 'polypeptide(L)'
;MVEATVRRIDMKEIKKNLIRKFHKIEYKNTDLNPGYFEIEEEYLKVRNGVKMLRECLKTFKHYEHGSSAVKYLYDGFYWLENKLKTSILQKNDVYSNVACAGNEIAKYTKDKVRKGLGANMQNAYTNVAENKNAFNNEVKNLLLELDVLMEEASAINQNRKGVRDNRYDLEKAILDEQYDTEYIKAERKNLSASCKNCMKSMNSYIRDKRIGEIIVRFQKLHCRFYNSIVDELYVFEQ
;
A
#
# COMPACT_ATOMS: atom_id res chain seq x y z
N MET A 1 -4.14 -23.86 -31.96
CA MET A 1 -5.18 -22.81 -32.01
C MET A 1 -5.15 -22.06 -30.69
N VAL A 2 -4.50 -20.89 -30.67
CA VAL A 2 -4.52 -19.96 -29.54
C VAL A 2 -4.99 -18.64 -30.14
N GLU A 3 -6.28 -18.33 -29.96
CA GLU A 3 -6.82 -17.03 -30.35
C GLU A 3 -6.29 -15.98 -29.39
N ALA A 4 -5.31 -15.21 -29.87
CA ALA A 4 -4.85 -14.00 -29.23
C ALA A 4 -5.97 -12.95 -29.29
N THR A 5 -6.73 -12.81 -28.20
CA THR A 5 -7.69 -11.72 -28.01
C THR A 5 -6.94 -10.41 -27.81
N VAL A 6 -6.41 -9.85 -28.90
CA VAL A 6 -5.94 -8.47 -28.95
C VAL A 6 -7.18 -7.59 -28.80
N ARG A 7 -7.35 -7.00 -27.61
CA ARG A 7 -8.34 -5.97 -27.34
C ARG A 7 -8.16 -4.85 -28.37
N ARG A 8 -9.03 -4.77 -29.37
CA ARG A 8 -9.21 -3.59 -30.21
C ARG A 8 -9.67 -2.45 -29.31
N ILE A 9 -8.71 -1.66 -28.81
CA ILE A 9 -9.00 -0.36 -28.21
C ILE A 9 -9.56 0.50 -29.35
N ASP A 10 -10.80 0.97 -29.21
CA ASP A 10 -11.47 1.76 -30.25
C ASP A 10 -10.69 3.07 -30.47
N MET A 11 -10.15 3.26 -31.68
CA MET A 11 -9.43 4.48 -32.06
C MET A 11 -10.28 5.74 -31.85
N LYS A 12 -11.62 5.63 -31.89
CA LYS A 12 -12.51 6.74 -31.57
C LYS A 12 -12.38 7.16 -30.11
N GLU A 13 -12.24 6.21 -29.20
CA GLU A 13 -12.11 6.44 -27.76
C GLU A 13 -10.75 7.08 -27.42
N ILE A 14 -9.68 6.68 -28.09
CA ILE A 14 -8.35 7.30 -27.99
C ILE A 14 -8.38 8.74 -28.51
N LYS A 15 -8.96 8.97 -29.70
CA LYS A 15 -9.10 10.33 -30.27
C LYS A 15 -9.94 11.24 -29.38
N LYS A 16 -11.06 10.73 -28.82
CA LYS A 16 -11.92 11.48 -27.89
C LYS A 16 -11.16 11.85 -26.61
N ASN A 17 -10.37 10.94 -26.06
CA ASN A 17 -9.53 11.20 -24.88
C ASN A 17 -8.43 12.24 -25.15
N LEU A 18 -7.85 12.28 -26.36
CA LEU A 18 -6.87 13.28 -26.76
C LEU A 18 -7.50 14.66 -26.95
N ILE A 19 -8.63 14.75 -27.66
CA ILE A 19 -9.34 16.02 -27.89
C ILE A 19 -9.77 16.66 -26.56
N ARG A 20 -10.27 15.86 -25.61
CA ARG A 20 -10.64 16.29 -24.25
C ARG A 20 -9.49 16.89 -23.44
N LYS A 21 -8.23 16.51 -23.72
CA LYS A 21 -7.06 17.07 -23.02
C LYS A 21 -6.64 18.44 -23.57
N PHE A 22 -6.97 18.75 -24.82
CA PHE A 22 -6.53 19.98 -25.49
C PHE A 22 -7.62 21.06 -25.58
N HIS A 23 -8.91 20.69 -25.56
CA HIS A 23 -10.00 21.67 -25.49
C HIS A 23 -10.33 22.02 -24.04
N LYS A 24 -9.92 23.21 -23.62
CA LYS A 24 -10.31 23.79 -22.34
C LYS A 24 -11.74 24.32 -22.47
N ILE A 25 -12.73 23.45 -22.22
CA ILE A 25 -14.14 23.84 -22.18
C ILE A 25 -14.43 24.48 -20.82
N GLU A 26 -15.05 25.66 -20.83
CA GLU A 26 -15.63 26.27 -19.63
C GLU A 26 -16.99 25.63 -19.36
N TYR A 27 -17.15 25.03 -18.18
CA TYR A 27 -18.40 24.35 -17.79
C TYR A 27 -19.40 25.37 -17.23
N LYS A 28 -20.12 26.07 -18.12
CA LYS A 28 -21.09 27.11 -17.73
C LYS A 28 -22.51 26.57 -17.56
N ASN A 29 -22.82 25.47 -18.24
CA ASN A 29 -24.19 24.97 -18.34
C ASN A 29 -24.38 23.61 -17.65
N THR A 30 -23.31 23.00 -17.14
CA THR A 30 -23.29 21.63 -16.60
C THR A 30 -22.76 21.59 -15.17
N ASP A 31 -23.52 22.17 -14.26
CA ASP A 31 -23.21 22.07 -12.83
C ASP A 31 -23.35 20.63 -12.34
N LEU A 32 -22.41 20.23 -11.48
CA LEU A 32 -22.49 18.98 -10.74
C LEU A 32 -23.40 19.17 -9.53
N ASN A 33 -23.83 18.06 -8.94
CA ASN A 33 -24.66 18.13 -7.74
C ASN A 33 -23.94 18.89 -6.61
N PRO A 34 -24.66 19.70 -5.81
CA PRO A 34 -24.07 20.43 -4.70
C PRO A 34 -23.29 19.50 -3.75
N GLY A 35 -22.11 19.91 -3.32
CA GLY A 35 -21.24 19.10 -2.45
C GLY A 35 -20.32 18.12 -3.18
N TYR A 36 -20.41 18.00 -4.52
CA TYR A 36 -19.61 17.01 -5.25
C TYR A 36 -18.11 17.23 -5.10
N PHE A 37 -17.64 18.46 -5.25
CA PHE A 37 -16.21 18.78 -5.21
C PHE A 37 -15.64 18.65 -3.81
N GLU A 38 -16.41 19.02 -2.79
CA GLU A 38 -16.05 18.90 -1.38
C GLU A 38 -15.87 17.42 -1.00
N ILE A 39 -16.83 16.57 -1.35
CA ILE A 39 -16.74 15.12 -1.12
C ILE A 39 -15.60 14.50 -1.93
N GLU A 40 -15.40 14.95 -3.17
CA GLU A 40 -14.30 14.49 -4.02
C GLU A 40 -12.94 14.80 -3.41
N GLU A 41 -12.75 16.01 -2.88
CA GLU A 41 -11.52 16.42 -2.21
C GLU A 41 -11.25 15.57 -0.96
N GLU A 42 -12.26 15.40 -0.11
CA GLU A 42 -12.17 14.56 1.09
C GLU A 42 -11.83 13.10 0.73
N TYR A 43 -12.53 12.54 -0.26
CA TYR A 43 -12.28 11.19 -0.77
C TYR A 43 -10.84 11.03 -1.25
N LEU A 44 -10.32 11.99 -2.02
CA LEU A 44 -8.95 11.97 -2.52
C LEU A 44 -7.93 11.97 -1.38
N LYS A 45 -8.15 12.76 -0.33
CA LYS A 45 -7.29 12.79 0.86
C LYS A 45 -7.30 11.44 1.58
N VAL A 46 -8.48 10.87 1.85
CA VAL A 46 -8.61 9.56 2.52
C VAL A 46 -7.94 8.45 1.70
N ARG A 47 -8.24 8.37 0.40
CA ARG A 47 -7.62 7.40 -0.52
C ARG A 47 -6.10 7.50 -0.53
N ASN A 48 -5.56 8.71 -0.59
CA ASN A 48 -4.11 8.92 -0.56
C ASN A 48 -3.51 8.49 0.78
N GLY A 49 -4.22 8.74 1.89
CA GLY A 49 -3.86 8.24 3.22
C GLY A 49 -3.80 6.70 3.28
N VAL A 50 -4.82 6.01 2.75
CA VAL A 50 -4.85 4.54 2.66
C VAL A 50 -3.69 4.01 1.81
N LYS A 51 -3.42 4.65 0.67
CA LYS A 51 -2.26 4.29 -0.18
C LYS A 51 -0.93 4.47 0.57
N MET A 52 -0.76 5.56 1.30
CA MET A 52 0.44 5.82 2.09
C MET A 52 0.59 4.77 3.21
N LEU A 53 -0.48 4.49 3.95
CA LEU A 53 -0.52 3.47 5.00
C LEU A 53 -0.05 2.11 4.47
N ARG A 54 -0.56 1.70 3.30
CA ARG A 54 -0.14 0.46 2.65
C ARG A 54 1.35 0.42 2.37
N GLU A 55 1.93 1.48 1.82
CA GLU A 55 3.36 1.52 1.57
C GLU A 55 4.17 1.50 2.87
N CYS A 56 3.72 2.20 3.92
CA CYS A 56 4.33 2.11 5.24
C CYS A 56 4.33 0.68 5.79
N LEU A 57 3.19 -0.04 5.74
CA LEU A 57 3.09 -1.42 6.21
C LEU A 57 4.02 -2.37 5.45
N LYS A 58 4.18 -2.18 4.12
CA LYS A 58 5.17 -2.94 3.34
C LYS A 58 6.59 -2.66 3.83
N THR A 59 6.93 -1.40 4.10
CA THR A 59 8.25 -1.05 4.63
C THR A 59 8.48 -1.73 5.98
N PHE A 60 7.53 -1.68 6.91
CA PHE A 60 7.67 -2.32 8.22
C PHE A 60 7.79 -3.85 8.18
N LYS A 61 7.13 -4.47 7.20
CA LYS A 61 7.27 -5.91 6.94
C LYS A 61 8.67 -6.28 6.46
N HIS A 62 9.35 -5.40 5.73
CA HIS A 62 10.63 -5.69 5.06
C HIS A 62 11.83 -4.92 5.62
N TYR A 63 11.65 -4.14 6.68
CA TYR A 63 12.68 -3.23 7.22
C TYR A 63 14.01 -3.95 7.53
N GLU A 64 13.95 -5.21 7.95
CA GLU A 64 15.14 -6.03 8.26
C GLU A 64 15.79 -6.67 7.03
N HIS A 65 15.09 -6.77 5.91
CA HIS A 65 15.60 -7.33 4.66
C HIS A 65 16.32 -6.28 3.79
N GLY A 66 16.45 -5.06 4.29
CA GLY A 66 17.42 -4.07 3.85
C GLY A 66 16.88 -2.95 2.98
N SER A 67 16.94 -1.74 3.53
CA SER A 67 17.20 -0.55 2.73
C SER A 67 18.63 -0.61 2.16
N SER A 68 18.95 0.27 1.22
CA SER A 68 20.29 0.39 0.59
C SER A 68 21.46 0.38 1.58
N ALA A 69 21.28 0.90 2.80
CA ALA A 69 22.30 0.90 3.86
C ALA A 69 22.65 -0.50 4.39
N VAL A 70 21.66 -1.39 4.50
CA VAL A 70 21.85 -2.76 4.96
C VAL A 70 22.46 -3.61 3.84
N LYS A 71 22.20 -3.28 2.58
CA LYS A 71 22.89 -3.91 1.42
C LYS A 71 24.40 -3.67 1.47
N TYR A 72 24.84 -2.47 1.85
CA TYR A 72 26.26 -2.17 2.09
C TYR A 72 26.85 -2.93 3.30
N LEU A 73 26.07 -3.14 4.36
CA LEU A 73 26.49 -4.00 5.48
C LEU A 73 26.60 -5.46 5.03
N TYR A 74 25.64 -5.98 4.26
CA TYR A 74 25.67 -7.33 3.69
C TYR A 74 26.88 -7.51 2.76
N ASP A 75 27.22 -6.54 1.91
CA ASP A 75 28.42 -6.60 1.07
C ASP A 75 29.71 -6.63 1.91
N GLY A 76 29.75 -5.88 3.03
CA GLY A 76 30.84 -5.93 4.00
C GLY A 76 30.95 -7.28 4.73
N PHE A 77 29.80 -7.89 5.07
CA PHE A 77 29.75 -9.23 5.67
C PHE A 77 30.10 -10.34 4.67
N TYR A 78 29.73 -10.21 3.39
CA TYR A 78 30.09 -11.15 2.32
C TYR A 78 31.61 -11.22 2.09
N TRP A 79 32.30 -10.08 2.23
CA TRP A 79 33.76 -10.02 2.21
C TRP A 79 34.40 -10.74 3.41
N LEU A 80 33.80 -10.60 4.60
CA LEU A 80 34.21 -11.32 5.82
C LEU A 80 33.93 -12.83 5.73
N GLU A 81 32.81 -13.22 5.14
CA GLU A 81 32.38 -14.62 4.93
C GLU A 81 33.36 -15.38 4.02
N ASN A 82 33.77 -14.76 2.91
CA ASN A 82 34.78 -15.30 2.00
C ASN A 82 36.16 -15.48 2.66
N LYS A 83 36.46 -14.68 3.70
CA LYS A 83 37.72 -14.77 4.45
C LYS A 83 37.66 -15.79 5.59
N LEU A 84 36.47 -16.08 6.12
CA LEU A 84 36.25 -16.94 7.28
C LEU A 84 35.71 -18.35 6.94
N LYS A 85 35.31 -18.62 5.68
CA LYS A 85 34.75 -19.92 5.23
C LYS A 85 33.57 -20.42 6.11
N THR A 86 32.77 -19.51 6.63
CA THR A 86 31.58 -19.84 7.44
C THR A 86 30.32 -19.47 6.66
N SER A 87 29.30 -20.32 6.63
CA SER A 87 28.05 -20.09 5.87
C SER A 87 27.06 -19.25 6.67
N ILE A 88 27.45 -18.05 7.06
CA ILE A 88 26.68 -17.18 7.97
C ILE A 88 25.49 -16.54 7.24
N LEU A 89 25.56 -16.34 5.93
CA LEU A 89 24.57 -15.58 5.17
C LEU A 89 23.35 -16.36 4.66
N GLN A 90 23.02 -17.52 5.24
CA GLN A 90 21.84 -18.29 4.82
C GLN A 90 20.51 -17.78 5.38
N LYS A 91 20.49 -16.85 6.36
CA LYS A 91 19.25 -16.35 6.96
C LYS A 91 18.99 -14.89 6.58
N ASN A 92 17.85 -14.67 5.94
CA ASN A 92 17.50 -13.42 5.26
C ASN A 92 17.18 -12.24 6.20
N ASP A 93 16.98 -12.45 7.51
CA ASP A 93 16.65 -11.38 8.47
C ASP A 93 17.79 -11.07 9.46
N VAL A 94 17.87 -9.81 9.90
CA VAL A 94 18.94 -9.30 10.77
C VAL A 94 18.98 -10.00 12.12
N TYR A 95 17.83 -10.32 12.73
CA TYR A 95 17.79 -10.95 14.06
C TYR A 95 18.35 -12.37 14.02
N SER A 96 18.03 -13.14 12.99
CA SER A 96 18.65 -14.45 12.73
C SER A 96 20.18 -14.37 12.57
N ASN A 97 20.70 -13.32 11.94
CA ASN A 97 22.14 -13.12 11.77
C ASN A 97 22.82 -12.81 13.11
N VAL A 98 22.17 -12.01 13.95
CA VAL A 98 22.65 -11.73 15.32
C VAL A 98 22.65 -13.01 16.17
N ALA A 99 21.61 -13.84 16.05
CA ALA A 99 21.56 -15.14 16.72
C ALA A 99 22.70 -16.07 16.27
N CYS A 100 23.01 -16.08 14.96
CA CYS A 100 24.13 -16.85 14.41
C CYS A 100 25.48 -16.37 14.97
N ALA A 101 25.70 -15.06 15.06
CA ALA A 101 26.90 -14.50 15.67
C ALA A 101 27.06 -14.92 17.14
N GLY A 102 25.98 -14.91 17.92
CA GLY A 102 25.97 -15.41 19.30
C GLY A 102 26.39 -16.89 19.40
N ASN A 103 25.84 -17.73 18.52
CA ASN A 103 26.20 -19.15 18.43
C ASN A 103 27.69 -19.36 18.12
N GLU A 104 28.23 -18.62 17.14
CA GLU A 104 29.64 -18.71 16.77
C GLU A 104 30.55 -18.29 17.95
N ILE A 105 30.23 -17.19 18.65
CA ILE A 105 30.96 -16.78 19.85
C ILE A 105 30.94 -17.89 20.90
N ALA A 106 29.77 -18.46 21.20
CA ALA A 106 29.62 -19.52 22.21
C ALA A 106 30.36 -20.81 21.85
N LYS A 107 30.42 -21.13 20.55
CA LYS A 107 31.05 -22.36 20.04
C LYS A 107 32.57 -22.30 20.09
N TYR A 108 33.18 -21.16 19.75
CA TYR A 108 34.63 -21.06 19.57
C TYR A 108 35.37 -20.47 20.78
N THR A 109 34.68 -19.76 21.68
CA THR A 109 35.32 -19.21 22.87
C THR A 109 35.61 -20.31 23.92
N LYS A 110 36.77 -20.20 24.58
CA LYS A 110 37.12 -21.03 25.76
C LYS A 110 36.72 -20.36 27.08
N ASP A 111 36.42 -19.06 27.04
CA ASP A 111 35.98 -18.29 28.19
C ASP A 111 34.53 -18.64 28.54
N LYS A 112 34.28 -19.11 29.77
CA LYS A 112 32.95 -19.56 30.23
C LYS A 112 31.93 -18.43 30.27
N VAL A 113 32.34 -17.20 30.62
CA VAL A 113 31.45 -16.03 30.70
C VAL A 113 31.01 -15.66 29.29
N ARG A 114 31.96 -15.53 28.36
CA ARG A 114 31.66 -15.25 26.95
C ARG A 114 30.82 -16.35 26.31
N LYS A 115 31.04 -17.60 26.70
CA LYS A 115 30.25 -18.74 26.23
C LYS A 115 28.79 -18.63 26.66
N GLY A 116 28.55 -18.29 27.93
CA GLY A 116 27.20 -18.03 28.45
C GLY A 116 26.52 -16.86 27.74
N LEU A 117 27.22 -15.73 27.59
CA LEU A 117 26.69 -14.56 26.88
C LEU A 117 26.34 -14.86 25.41
N GLY A 118 27.20 -15.59 24.69
CA GLY A 118 26.93 -16.00 23.32
C GLY A 118 25.70 -16.90 23.19
N ALA A 119 25.49 -17.82 24.14
CA ALA A 119 24.32 -18.69 24.17
C ALA A 119 23.03 -17.90 24.48
N ASN A 120 23.07 -16.97 25.45
CA ASN A 120 21.94 -16.08 25.74
C ASN A 120 21.58 -15.22 24.53
N MET A 121 22.59 -14.70 23.83
CA MET A 121 22.42 -13.92 22.58
C MET A 121 21.82 -14.75 21.46
N GLN A 122 22.28 -15.98 21.25
CA GLN A 122 21.67 -16.88 20.29
C GLN A 122 20.18 -17.11 20.59
N ASN A 123 19.84 -17.45 21.83
CA ASN A 123 18.47 -17.79 22.21
C ASN A 123 17.53 -16.59 22.07
N ALA A 124 17.88 -15.45 22.68
CA ALA A 124 17.06 -14.24 22.65
C ALA A 124 16.79 -13.78 21.20
N TYR A 125 17.83 -13.71 20.36
CA TYR A 125 17.66 -13.24 18.99
C TYR A 125 16.99 -14.27 18.06
N THR A 126 17.03 -15.57 18.40
CA THR A 126 16.21 -16.58 17.70
C THR A 126 14.73 -16.34 17.99
N ASN A 127 14.37 -16.14 19.26
CA ASN A 127 12.98 -15.87 19.66
C ASN A 127 12.47 -14.54 19.05
N VAL A 128 13.30 -13.50 19.04
CA VAL A 128 12.96 -12.22 18.38
C VAL A 128 12.69 -12.42 16.88
N ALA A 129 13.52 -13.20 16.19
CA ALA A 129 13.32 -13.52 14.76
C ALA A 129 11.99 -14.27 14.52
N GLU A 130 11.64 -15.22 15.39
CA GLU A 130 10.36 -15.94 15.32
C GLU A 130 9.16 -15.02 15.54
N ASN A 131 9.19 -14.20 16.60
CA ASN A 131 8.16 -13.20 16.89
C ASN A 131 8.01 -12.20 15.74
N LYS A 132 9.12 -11.86 15.09
CA LYS A 132 9.11 -10.98 13.92
C LYS A 132 8.49 -11.63 12.70
N ASN A 133 8.74 -12.92 12.46
CA ASN A 133 8.08 -13.67 11.40
C ASN A 133 6.56 -13.73 11.62
N ALA A 134 6.11 -13.93 12.87
CA ALA A 134 4.69 -13.86 13.22
C ALA A 134 4.11 -12.46 12.95
N PHE A 135 4.81 -11.40 13.38
CA PHE A 135 4.44 -10.01 13.06
C PHE A 135 4.31 -9.79 11.53
N ASN A 136 5.28 -10.23 10.74
CA ASN A 136 5.29 -10.08 9.28
C ASN A 136 4.12 -10.80 8.60
N ASN A 137 3.73 -11.97 9.11
CA ASN A 137 2.58 -12.72 8.62
C ASN A 137 1.27 -11.98 8.90
N GLU A 138 1.11 -11.38 10.08
CA GLU A 138 -0.08 -10.60 10.40
C GLU A 138 -0.15 -9.28 9.61
N VAL A 139 0.99 -8.60 9.42
CA VAL A 139 1.07 -7.43 8.53
C VAL A 139 0.72 -7.80 7.09
N LYS A 140 1.10 -8.99 6.61
CA LYS A 140 0.68 -9.47 5.28
C LYS A 140 -0.85 -9.55 5.15
N ASN A 141 -1.56 -9.98 6.19
CA ASN A 141 -3.03 -10.02 6.17
C ASN A 141 -3.63 -8.61 6.11
N LEU A 142 -3.08 -7.66 6.90
CA LEU A 142 -3.50 -6.27 6.84
C LEU A 142 -3.26 -5.63 5.46
N LEU A 143 -2.16 -6.00 4.79
CA LEU A 143 -1.87 -5.56 3.42
C LEU A 143 -2.90 -6.08 2.41
N LEU A 144 -3.37 -7.32 2.56
CA LEU A 144 -4.44 -7.86 1.70
C LEU A 144 -5.76 -7.11 1.90
N GLU A 145 -6.10 -6.77 3.15
CA GLU A 145 -7.28 -5.94 3.44
C GLU A 145 -7.17 -4.53 2.83
N LEU A 146 -5.97 -3.93 2.86
CA LEU A 146 -5.70 -2.66 2.19
C LEU A 146 -5.76 -2.79 0.65
N ASP A 147 -5.35 -3.91 0.07
CA ASP A 147 -5.45 -4.15 -1.37
C ASP A 147 -6.92 -4.16 -1.83
N VAL A 148 -7.83 -4.77 -1.06
CA VAL A 148 -9.29 -4.71 -1.32
C VAL A 148 -9.80 -3.26 -1.31
N LEU A 149 -9.42 -2.47 -0.30
CA LEU A 149 -9.78 -1.05 -0.24
C LEU A 149 -9.22 -0.25 -1.44
N MET A 150 -8.04 -0.63 -1.95
CA MET A 150 -7.45 0.01 -3.13
C MET A 150 -8.18 -0.35 -4.42
N GLU A 151 -8.70 -1.58 -4.55
CA GLU A 151 -9.55 -2.00 -5.67
C GLU A 151 -10.88 -1.26 -5.67
N GLU A 152 -11.54 -1.15 -4.52
CA GLU A 152 -12.76 -0.35 -4.36
C GLU A 152 -12.52 1.12 -4.74
N ALA A 153 -11.41 1.71 -4.29
CA ALA A 153 -11.03 3.05 -4.68
C ALA A 153 -10.79 3.17 -6.21
N SER A 154 -10.25 2.14 -6.86
CA SER A 154 -10.08 2.12 -8.32
C SER A 154 -11.43 2.21 -9.04
N ALA A 155 -12.43 1.44 -8.60
CA ALA A 155 -13.79 1.50 -9.15
C ALA A 155 -14.42 2.89 -8.96
N ILE A 156 -14.25 3.51 -7.78
CA ILE A 156 -14.72 4.88 -7.53
C ILE A 156 -14.05 5.88 -8.48
N ASN A 157 -12.74 5.74 -8.73
CA ASN A 157 -12.02 6.62 -9.67
C ASN A 157 -12.51 6.45 -11.11
N GLN A 158 -12.93 5.25 -11.52
CA GLN A 158 -13.58 5.04 -12.82
C GLN A 158 -14.92 5.77 -12.89
N ASN A 159 -15.74 5.70 -11.84
CA ASN A 159 -17.00 6.44 -11.76
C ASN A 159 -16.79 7.96 -11.82
N ARG A 160 -15.78 8.48 -11.10
CA ARG A 160 -15.40 9.91 -11.16
C ARG A 160 -14.99 10.34 -12.57
N LYS A 161 -14.19 9.51 -13.25
CA LYS A 161 -13.84 9.74 -14.65
C LYS A 161 -15.09 9.78 -15.53
N GLY A 162 -16.03 8.85 -15.33
CA GLY A 162 -17.32 8.82 -16.03
C GLY A 162 -18.13 10.10 -15.83
N VAL A 163 -18.23 10.60 -14.60
CA VAL A 163 -18.92 11.88 -14.31
C VAL A 163 -18.27 13.04 -15.08
N ARG A 164 -16.94 13.14 -15.06
CA ARG A 164 -16.21 14.19 -15.79
C ARG A 164 -16.42 14.09 -17.31
N ASP A 165 -16.37 12.87 -17.84
CA ASP A 165 -16.53 12.62 -19.27
C ASP A 165 -17.97 12.93 -19.74
N ASN A 166 -18.98 12.55 -18.95
CA ASN A 166 -20.39 12.89 -19.19
C ASN A 166 -20.62 14.40 -19.12
N ARG A 167 -20.00 15.08 -18.14
CA ARG A 167 -20.08 16.53 -18.02
C ARG A 167 -19.51 17.24 -19.25
N TYR A 168 -18.35 16.79 -19.73
CA TYR A 168 -17.74 17.30 -20.95
C TYR A 168 -18.63 17.09 -22.18
N ASP A 169 -19.15 15.87 -22.36
CA ASP A 169 -19.97 15.54 -23.52
C ASP A 169 -21.28 16.35 -23.51
N LEU A 170 -21.90 16.52 -22.35
CA LEU A 170 -23.11 17.35 -22.19
C LEU A 170 -22.83 18.83 -22.45
N GLU A 171 -21.74 19.40 -21.92
CA GLU A 171 -21.40 20.81 -22.17
C GLU A 171 -21.17 21.04 -23.67
N LYS A 172 -20.47 20.11 -24.34
CA LYS A 172 -20.28 20.16 -25.78
C LYS A 172 -21.62 20.07 -26.53
N ALA A 173 -22.51 19.17 -26.14
CA ALA A 173 -23.82 19.02 -26.78
C ALA A 173 -24.73 20.24 -26.59
N ILE A 174 -24.58 20.99 -25.48
CA ILE A 174 -25.30 22.24 -25.26
C ILE A 174 -24.76 23.36 -26.15
N LEU A 175 -23.45 23.40 -26.37
CA LEU A 175 -22.80 24.39 -27.23
C LEU A 175 -22.96 24.10 -28.73
N ASP A 176 -23.28 22.86 -29.07
CA ASP A 176 -23.47 22.38 -30.43
C ASP A 176 -24.97 22.41 -30.78
N GLU A 177 -25.37 23.32 -31.67
CA GLU A 177 -26.77 23.55 -32.06
C GLU A 177 -27.41 22.35 -32.80
N GLN A 178 -26.65 21.27 -33.03
CA GLN A 178 -27.10 20.05 -33.70
C GLN A 178 -27.92 19.10 -32.81
N TYR A 179 -27.90 19.27 -31.49
CA TYR A 179 -28.59 18.39 -30.55
C TYR A 179 -29.96 18.93 -30.16
N ASP A 180 -30.96 18.05 -30.12
CA ASP A 180 -32.31 18.42 -29.70
C ASP A 180 -32.42 18.62 -28.16
N THR A 181 -33.47 19.32 -27.75
CA THR A 181 -33.69 19.66 -26.34
C THR A 181 -33.98 18.45 -25.46
N GLU A 182 -34.60 17.39 -26.00
CA GLU A 182 -34.93 16.18 -25.23
C GLU A 182 -33.67 15.34 -24.94
N TYR A 183 -32.74 15.25 -25.90
CA TYR A 183 -31.42 14.67 -25.71
C TYR A 183 -30.64 15.38 -24.60
N ILE A 184 -30.56 16.71 -24.65
CA ILE A 184 -29.88 17.51 -23.62
C ILE A 184 -30.51 17.28 -22.24
N LYS A 185 -31.83 17.20 -22.16
CA LYS A 185 -32.57 16.95 -20.91
C LYS A 185 -32.32 15.54 -20.37
N ALA A 186 -32.29 14.53 -21.23
CA ALA A 186 -31.95 13.17 -20.86
C ALA A 186 -30.51 13.08 -20.33
N GLU A 187 -29.56 13.69 -21.02
CA GLU A 187 -28.15 13.69 -20.61
C GLU A 187 -27.90 14.48 -19.31
N ARG A 188 -28.62 15.58 -19.07
CA ARG A 188 -28.63 16.27 -17.76
C ARG A 188 -29.07 15.34 -16.63
N LYS A 189 -30.14 14.58 -16.85
CA LYS A 189 -30.64 13.60 -15.87
C LYS A 189 -29.62 12.49 -15.63
N ASN A 190 -28.99 11.99 -16.69
CA ASN A 190 -27.93 10.98 -16.62
C ASN A 190 -26.74 11.50 -15.82
N LEU A 191 -26.24 12.70 -16.12
CA LEU A 191 -25.14 13.33 -15.38
C LEU A 191 -25.47 13.45 -13.89
N SER A 192 -26.66 13.95 -13.53
CA SER A 192 -27.04 14.09 -12.13
C SER A 192 -27.14 12.73 -11.41
N ALA A 193 -27.68 11.70 -12.07
CA ALA A 193 -27.75 10.35 -11.50
C ALA A 193 -26.35 9.75 -11.29
N SER A 194 -25.46 9.86 -12.28
CA SER A 194 -24.06 9.44 -12.17
C SER A 194 -23.33 10.19 -11.06
N CYS A 195 -23.56 11.50 -10.95
CA CYS A 195 -22.99 12.35 -9.92
C CYS A 195 -23.42 11.90 -8.51
N LYS A 196 -24.72 11.71 -8.27
CA LYS A 196 -25.27 11.20 -6.99
C LYS A 196 -24.69 9.83 -6.62
N ASN A 197 -24.65 8.90 -7.58
CA ASN A 197 -24.12 7.56 -7.34
C ASN A 197 -22.63 7.61 -6.99
N CYS A 198 -21.86 8.41 -7.70
CA CYS A 198 -20.43 8.61 -7.43
C CYS A 198 -20.20 9.22 -6.03
N MET A 199 -20.96 10.25 -5.66
CA MET A 199 -20.90 10.85 -4.32
C MET A 199 -21.23 9.84 -3.22
N LYS A 200 -22.24 8.99 -3.43
CA LYS A 200 -22.60 7.93 -2.48
C LYS A 200 -21.44 6.95 -2.27
N SER A 201 -20.79 6.51 -3.35
CA SER A 201 -19.63 5.61 -3.25
C SER A 201 -18.43 6.28 -2.59
N MET A 202 -18.14 7.55 -2.90
CA MET A 202 -17.07 8.32 -2.25
C MET A 202 -17.32 8.43 -0.74
N ASN A 203 -18.53 8.82 -0.33
CA ASN A 203 -18.91 8.92 1.08
C ASN A 203 -18.87 7.58 1.81
N SER A 204 -19.28 6.50 1.15
CA SER A 204 -19.19 5.16 1.73
C SER A 204 -17.74 4.77 2.02
N TYR A 205 -16.83 5.10 1.09
CA TYR A 205 -15.39 4.83 1.26
C TYR A 205 -14.75 5.68 2.36
N ILE A 206 -15.09 6.97 2.42
CA ILE A 206 -14.62 7.89 3.47
C ILE A 206 -14.98 7.36 4.87
N ARG A 207 -16.19 6.82 5.01
CA ARG A 207 -16.75 6.32 6.29
C ARG A 207 -16.44 4.86 6.57
N ASP A 208 -15.56 4.24 5.78
CA ASP A 208 -15.26 2.83 5.91
C ASP A 208 -14.50 2.53 7.22
N LYS A 209 -15.15 1.80 8.12
CA LYS A 209 -14.59 1.46 9.43
C LYS A 209 -13.35 0.58 9.33
N ARG A 210 -13.21 -0.21 8.26
CA ARG A 210 -12.05 -1.09 8.03
C ARG A 210 -10.75 -0.30 8.05
N ILE A 211 -10.75 0.94 7.55
CA ILE A 211 -9.56 1.81 7.56
C ILE A 211 -9.07 2.04 8.99
N GLY A 212 -9.98 2.43 9.90
CA GLY A 212 -9.65 2.64 11.31
C GLY A 212 -9.25 1.35 12.02
N GLU A 213 -9.94 0.24 11.73
CA GLU A 213 -9.65 -1.07 12.30
C GLU A 213 -8.25 -1.58 11.92
N ILE A 214 -7.83 -1.40 10.66
CA ILE A 214 -6.49 -1.76 10.19
C ILE A 214 -5.43 -0.95 10.93
N ILE A 215 -5.63 0.36 11.10
CA ILE A 215 -4.71 1.23 11.85
C ILE A 215 -4.54 0.72 13.28
N VAL A 216 -5.64 0.49 14.00
CA VAL A 216 -5.62 0.03 15.39
C VAL A 216 -4.95 -1.34 15.50
N ARG A 217 -5.28 -2.29 14.60
CA ARG A 217 -4.66 -3.61 14.58
C ARG A 217 -3.16 -3.51 14.34
N PHE A 218 -2.73 -2.74 13.35
CA PHE A 218 -1.30 -2.54 13.06
C PHE A 218 -0.52 -1.99 14.27
N GLN A 219 -1.07 -0.99 14.96
CA GLN A 219 -0.44 -0.44 16.16
C GLN A 219 -0.32 -1.48 17.28
N LYS A 220 -1.37 -2.28 17.53
CA LYS A 220 -1.32 -3.37 18.51
C LYS A 220 -0.25 -4.42 18.15
N LEU A 221 -0.11 -4.76 16.87
CA LEU A 221 0.93 -5.69 16.41
C LEU A 221 2.32 -5.14 16.69
N HIS A 222 2.53 -3.85 16.42
CA HIS A 222 3.80 -3.18 16.69
C HIS A 222 4.15 -3.18 18.18
N CYS A 223 3.21 -2.78 19.04
CA CYS A 223 3.42 -2.79 20.48
C CYS A 223 3.76 -4.19 20.99
N ARG A 224 3.01 -5.22 20.55
CA ARG A 224 3.26 -6.61 20.95
C ARG A 224 4.65 -7.08 20.52
N PHE A 225 5.06 -6.74 19.30
CA PHE A 225 6.39 -7.10 18.80
C PHE A 225 7.50 -6.41 19.61
N TYR A 226 7.38 -5.11 19.89
CA TYR A 226 8.39 -4.40 20.68
C TYR A 226 8.46 -4.88 22.13
N ASN A 227 7.33 -5.17 22.76
CA ASN A 227 7.33 -5.78 24.09
C ASN A 227 8.04 -7.13 24.08
N SER A 228 7.80 -7.97 23.05
CA SER A 228 8.53 -9.24 22.93
C SER A 228 10.04 -9.04 22.81
N ILE A 229 10.51 -7.99 22.13
CA ILE A 229 11.95 -7.68 22.07
C ILE A 229 12.47 -7.34 23.46
N VAL A 230 11.75 -6.50 24.21
CA VAL A 230 12.16 -6.11 25.56
C VAL A 230 12.25 -7.34 26.47
N ASP A 231 11.22 -8.19 26.46
CA ASP A 231 11.16 -9.39 27.29
C ASP A 231 12.34 -10.34 26.98
N GLU A 232 12.65 -10.55 25.70
CA GLU A 232 13.75 -11.43 25.28
C GLU A 232 15.14 -10.84 25.58
N LEU A 233 15.30 -9.51 25.56
CA LEU A 233 16.58 -8.86 25.84
C LEU A 233 16.83 -8.60 27.33
N TYR A 234 15.83 -8.72 28.18
CA TYR A 234 15.96 -8.55 29.63
C TYR A 234 16.93 -9.56 30.28
N VAL A 235 17.21 -10.68 29.61
CA VAL A 235 18.19 -11.70 30.03
C VAL A 235 19.63 -11.16 30.19
N PHE A 236 19.92 -9.97 29.65
CA PHE A 236 21.24 -9.33 29.76
C PHE A 236 21.38 -8.34 30.92
N GLU A 237 20.28 -8.02 31.62
CA GLU A 237 20.28 -7.14 32.80
C GLU A 237 20.45 -7.92 34.12
N GLN A 238 20.52 -9.25 34.04
CA GLN A 238 20.69 -10.18 35.18
C GLN A 238 22.14 -10.67 35.29
#